data_AF-A0A376CWD9-F1
#
_entry.id   AF-A0A376CWD9-F1
#
_cell.length_a   1.000
_cell.length_b   1.000
_cell.length_c   1.000
_cell.angle_alpha   90.00
_cell.angle_beta   90.00
_cell.angle_gamma   90.00
#
_symmetry.space_group_name_H-M   'P 1'
#
loop_
_entity.id
_entity.type
_entity.pdbx_description
1 polymer ?
#
loop_
_entity_poly.entity_id
_entity_poly.type
_entity_poly.pdbx_seq_one_letter_code
_entity_poly.pdbx_strand_id
1 'polypeptide(L)'
;MATVSGQLKFVTQRPETIDEIWVRAPEVRGHSGGLITRNPDRYKVTGGRVSFEAAPGPAVLVMVSAGDPVDSVKMFIGTGSSQTLADAVKDADLLDDNSVRELDRILREIQASVGRAKEQADISVSHAISAHASAEAAENSEDAARRSATSAEESATSAASSATDAESSAEEAQTAKSQASEFADDASGHAATAGEHKDAAAQSAKDADSALTDTRVLKTQVDTNINAAKGYRDAAKRSSDGAASSLTLAKREVEKAKQVAGGDFVTKEEIRGYRHTVKTEAEVKAVESYAQVGDFIEVLETNRIYEVY
;
A
#
# COMPACT_ATOMS: atom_id res chain seq x y z
N MET A 1 73.30 48.31 72.02
CA MET A 1 72.88 49.56 71.36
C MET A 1 73.34 49.51 69.92
N ALA A 2 72.67 50.19 69.00
CA ALA A 2 73.06 50.22 67.59
C ALA A 2 74.04 51.37 67.36
N THR A 3 75.13 51.13 66.62
CA THR A 3 76.00 52.22 66.16
C THR A 3 75.45 52.79 64.86
N VAL A 4 75.05 54.07 64.89
CA VAL A 4 74.61 54.81 63.71
C VAL A 4 75.76 55.65 63.19
N SER A 5 76.13 55.48 61.93
CA SER A 5 77.22 56.25 61.32
C SER A 5 76.97 56.62 59.87
N GLY A 6 77.53 57.74 59.42
CA GLY A 6 77.34 58.24 58.07
C GLY A 6 78.16 59.49 57.78
N GLN A 7 78.17 59.91 56.51
CA GLN A 7 78.80 61.16 56.09
C GLN A 7 77.72 62.22 55.87
N LEU A 8 77.88 63.38 56.50
CA LEU A 8 77.16 64.60 56.18
C LEU A 8 77.86 65.28 55.00
N LYS A 9 77.10 65.55 53.95
CA LYS A 9 77.61 66.11 52.70
C LYS A 9 76.69 67.22 52.24
N PHE A 10 77.29 68.26 51.70
CA PHE A 10 76.55 69.19 50.85
C PHE A 10 76.04 68.45 49.61
N VAL A 11 75.04 69.02 48.93
CA VAL A 11 74.56 68.53 47.62
C VAL A 11 75.70 68.42 46.60
N THR A 12 76.74 69.25 46.73
CA THR A 12 78.00 69.17 45.94
C THR A 12 78.95 68.02 46.33
N GLN A 13 78.51 67.10 47.17
CA GLN A 13 79.23 65.92 47.70
C GLN A 13 80.48 66.20 48.54
N ARG A 14 80.83 67.48 48.74
CA ARG A 14 81.87 67.89 49.69
C ARG A 14 81.40 67.61 51.13
N PRO A 15 82.29 67.18 52.04
CA PRO A 15 81.96 67.03 53.46
C PRO A 15 81.39 68.33 54.01
N GLU A 16 80.34 68.21 54.81
CA GLU A 16 79.70 69.36 55.43
C GLU A 16 80.52 69.86 56.64
N THR A 17 80.46 71.17 56.89
CA THR A 17 81.15 71.84 58.02
C THR A 17 80.21 72.00 59.22
N ILE A 18 79.58 70.89 59.64
CA ILE A 18 78.85 70.81 60.90
C ILE A 18 79.84 70.49 62.01
N ASP A 19 79.74 71.18 63.15
CA ASP A 19 80.66 71.01 64.28
C ASP A 19 80.19 69.90 65.22
N GLU A 20 78.88 69.80 65.43
CA GLU A 20 78.26 68.89 66.39
C GLU A 20 76.89 68.40 65.88
N ILE A 21 76.51 67.19 66.28
CA ILE A 21 75.15 66.70 66.16
C ILE A 21 74.56 66.45 67.54
N TRP A 22 73.28 66.74 67.68
CA TRP A 22 72.49 66.49 68.87
C TRP A 22 71.45 65.42 68.56
N VAL A 23 71.50 64.30 69.27
CA VAL A 23 70.58 63.18 69.07
C VAL A 23 69.63 63.11 70.25
N ARG A 24 68.33 63.09 69.99
CA ARG A 24 67.30 62.99 71.03
C ARG A 24 66.13 62.11 70.61
N ALA A 25 65.40 61.58 71.58
CA ALA A 25 64.09 61.01 71.30
C ALA A 25 63.06 62.13 71.03
N PRO A 26 62.14 61.95 70.07
CA PRO A 26 61.03 62.90 69.87
C PRO A 26 60.11 62.94 71.09
N GLU A 27 59.92 61.78 71.74
CA GLU A 27 59.10 61.61 72.94
C GLU A 27 59.82 60.79 74.00
N VAL A 28 59.44 61.02 75.26
CA VAL A 28 59.94 60.26 76.40
C VAL A 28 59.49 58.81 76.24
N ARG A 29 60.42 57.86 76.28
CA ARG A 29 60.11 56.43 76.06
C ARG A 29 60.94 55.51 76.94
N GLY A 30 60.36 54.37 77.33
CA GLY A 30 61.04 53.35 78.11
C GLY A 30 62.05 52.56 77.27
N HIS A 31 63.21 52.23 77.85
CA HIS A 31 64.20 51.36 77.22
C HIS A 31 65.09 50.65 78.27
N SER A 32 65.29 49.34 78.14
CA SER A 32 66.23 48.53 78.93
C SER A 32 66.16 48.76 80.46
N GLY A 33 64.95 48.85 81.01
CA GLY A 33 64.71 49.07 82.44
C GLY A 33 64.84 50.52 82.92
N GLY A 34 65.07 51.47 82.00
CA GLY A 34 65.14 52.91 82.28
C GLY A 34 64.30 53.77 81.31
N LEU A 35 64.50 55.08 81.36
CA LEU A 35 63.76 56.08 80.59
C LEU A 35 64.71 56.87 79.68
N ILE A 36 64.43 56.88 78.38
CA ILE A 36 65.07 57.79 77.42
C ILE A 36 64.29 59.10 77.44
N THR A 37 64.98 60.19 77.77
CA THR A 37 64.39 61.53 77.87
C THR A 37 64.51 62.29 76.55
N ARG A 38 63.89 63.48 76.49
CA ARG A 38 63.98 64.39 75.35
C ARG A 38 65.27 65.21 75.32
N ASN A 39 66.11 65.10 76.35
CA ASN A 39 67.36 65.85 76.41
C ASN A 39 68.32 65.36 75.32
N PRO A 40 68.95 66.27 74.56
CA PRO A 40 69.86 65.89 73.50
C PRO A 40 71.18 65.37 74.07
N ASP A 41 71.63 64.25 73.53
CA ASP A 41 73.00 63.78 73.67
C ASP A 41 73.85 64.35 72.51
N ARG A 42 75.10 64.70 72.80
CA ARG A 42 75.91 65.54 71.92
C ARG A 42 77.14 64.80 71.42
N TYR A 43 77.33 64.81 70.10
CA TYR A 43 78.44 64.12 69.44
C TYR A 43 79.16 65.06 68.47
N LYS A 44 80.48 65.11 68.57
CA LYS A 44 81.30 65.89 67.64
C LYS A 44 81.33 65.26 66.26
N VAL A 45 81.28 66.09 65.23
CA VAL A 45 81.45 65.65 63.84
C VAL A 45 82.92 65.77 63.46
N THR A 46 83.50 64.70 62.90
CA THR A 46 84.91 64.69 62.49
C THR A 46 85.03 64.46 60.99
N GLY A 47 85.55 65.44 60.25
CA GLY A 47 85.73 65.33 58.79
C GLY A 47 84.42 65.10 58.03
N GLY A 48 83.31 65.69 58.50
CA GLY A 48 81.97 65.48 57.97
C GLY A 48 81.39 64.09 58.22
N ARG A 49 82.02 63.26 59.06
CA ARG A 49 81.49 61.95 59.47
C ARG A 49 80.90 62.03 60.87
N VAL A 50 79.71 61.46 61.02
CA VAL A 50 79.04 61.24 62.30
C VAL A 50 79.10 59.76 62.68
N SER A 51 79.26 59.50 63.96
CA SER A 51 79.18 58.16 64.54
C SER A 51 78.73 58.29 65.99
N PHE A 52 77.62 57.65 66.33
CA PHE A 52 77.07 57.66 67.69
C PHE A 52 76.37 56.33 67.98
N GLU A 53 76.24 56.01 69.26
CA GLU A 53 75.45 54.86 69.70
C GLU A 53 74.08 55.33 70.14
N ALA A 54 73.05 54.57 69.77
CA ALA A 54 71.69 54.93 70.14
C ALA A 54 70.82 53.70 70.39
N ALA A 55 69.80 53.90 71.22
CA ALA A 55 68.82 52.89 71.54
C ALA A 55 67.81 52.74 70.39
N PRO A 56 67.38 51.50 70.05
CA PRO A 56 66.42 51.25 68.98
C PRO A 56 65.12 52.05 69.16
N GLY A 57 64.54 52.55 68.07
CA GLY A 57 63.28 53.30 68.02
C GLY A 57 63.40 54.69 67.39
N PRO A 58 62.32 55.48 67.39
CA PRO A 58 62.31 56.81 66.80
C PRO A 58 63.29 57.77 67.49
N ALA A 59 64.02 58.53 66.69
CA ALA A 59 64.97 59.55 67.13
C ALA A 59 64.95 60.75 66.17
N VAL A 60 65.46 61.88 66.65
CA VAL A 60 65.66 63.11 65.90
C VAL A 60 67.12 63.49 66.03
N LEU A 61 67.78 63.66 64.89
CA LEU A 61 69.13 64.22 64.82
C LEU A 61 69.01 65.69 64.45
N VAL A 62 69.64 66.54 65.23
CA VAL A 62 69.74 67.98 65.02
C VAL A 62 71.19 68.30 64.69
N MET A 63 71.43 68.98 63.57
CA MET A 63 72.75 69.42 63.13
C MET A 63 73.04 70.81 63.70
N VAL A 64 74.25 71.01 64.23
CA VAL A 64 74.65 72.23 64.95
C VAL A 64 75.96 72.78 64.37
N SER A 65 75.96 74.08 64.06
CA SER A 65 77.14 74.79 63.55
C SER A 65 77.35 76.07 64.35
N ALA A 66 78.59 76.35 64.74
CA ALA A 66 78.97 77.49 65.58
C ALA A 66 78.16 77.62 66.90
N GLY A 67 77.61 76.51 67.40
CA GLY A 67 76.80 76.47 68.63
C GLY A 67 75.28 76.60 68.42
N ASP A 68 74.82 76.89 67.19
CA ASP A 68 73.41 77.07 66.87
C ASP A 68 72.83 75.87 66.08
N PRO A 69 71.64 75.36 66.45
CA PRO A 69 70.91 74.36 65.66
C PRO A 69 70.58 74.88 64.26
N VAL A 70 71.02 74.17 63.23
CA VAL A 70 70.84 74.55 61.82
C VAL A 70 69.64 73.83 61.21
N ASP A 71 69.53 72.52 61.41
CA ASP A 71 68.45 71.71 60.83
C ASP A 71 68.22 70.41 61.65
N SER A 72 67.08 69.75 61.45
CA SER A 72 66.71 68.51 62.14
C SER A 72 66.10 67.48 61.22
N VAL A 73 66.51 66.23 61.37
CA VAL A 73 66.06 65.09 60.56
C VAL A 73 65.50 64.00 61.47
N LYS A 74 64.33 63.46 61.11
CA LYS A 74 63.75 62.29 61.78
C LYS A 74 64.46 61.03 61.33
N MET A 75 64.66 60.11 62.26
CA MET A 75 65.30 58.83 61.99
C MET A 75 64.66 57.72 62.81
N PHE A 76 64.76 56.50 62.31
CA PHE A 76 64.32 55.31 62.98
C PHE A 76 65.51 54.38 63.18
N ILE A 77 65.84 54.12 64.44
CA ILE A 77 67.01 53.34 64.81
C ILE A 77 66.59 51.88 64.95
N GLY A 78 67.17 51.01 64.14
CA GLY A 78 66.89 49.58 64.13
C GLY A 78 67.39 48.85 65.38
N THR A 79 67.01 47.58 65.52
CA THR A 79 67.44 46.70 66.62
C THR A 79 68.78 46.00 66.37
N GLY A 80 69.39 46.20 65.21
CA GLY A 80 70.70 45.63 64.85
C GLY A 80 71.87 46.25 65.61
N SER A 81 73.08 45.70 65.41
CA SER A 81 74.31 46.22 66.02
C SER A 81 74.87 47.45 65.31
N SER A 82 74.56 47.66 64.02
CA SER A 82 74.98 48.82 63.25
C SER A 82 73.94 49.19 62.20
N GLN A 83 73.80 50.48 61.91
CA GLN A 83 72.91 51.01 60.88
C GLN A 83 73.57 52.24 60.24
N THR A 84 73.38 52.44 58.93
CA THR A 84 73.88 53.66 58.30
C THR A 84 72.94 54.83 58.60
N LEU A 85 73.47 56.05 58.64
CA LEU A 85 72.64 57.25 58.83
C LEU A 85 71.57 57.38 57.74
N ALA A 86 71.92 57.04 56.49
CA ALA A 86 71.01 57.09 55.36
C ALA A 86 69.84 56.10 55.53
N ASP A 87 70.13 54.87 55.96
CA ASP A 87 69.10 53.87 56.21
C ASP A 87 68.20 54.27 57.38
N ALA A 88 68.78 54.81 58.47
CA ALA A 88 68.01 55.28 59.61
C ALA A 88 67.04 56.42 59.26
N VAL A 89 67.42 57.33 58.36
CA VAL A 89 66.52 58.38 57.86
C VAL A 89 65.46 57.79 56.93
N LYS A 90 65.86 56.92 56.00
CA LYS A 90 64.93 56.26 55.06
C LYS A 90 63.87 55.41 55.76
N ASP A 91 64.25 54.72 56.82
CA ASP A 91 63.34 53.88 57.62
C ASP A 91 62.31 54.73 58.38
N ALA A 92 62.63 55.99 58.71
CA ALA A 92 61.67 56.92 59.28
C ALA A 92 60.61 57.36 58.27
N ASP A 93 60.97 57.51 56.99
CA ASP A 93 60.03 57.87 55.92
C ASP A 93 59.03 56.75 55.60
N LEU A 94 59.45 55.47 55.75
CA LEU A 94 58.57 54.31 55.50
C LEU A 94 57.46 54.14 56.54
N LEU A 95 57.66 54.67 57.75
CA LEU A 95 56.72 54.60 58.86
C LEU A 95 55.63 55.69 58.83
N ASP A 96 55.55 56.48 57.75
CA ASP A 96 54.57 57.55 57.61
C ASP A 96 53.15 57.01 57.30
N ASP A 97 52.12 57.80 57.64
CA ASP A 97 50.69 57.47 57.52
C ASP A 97 50.28 57.10 56.08
N ASN A 98 51.08 57.50 55.08
CA ASN A 98 50.87 57.20 53.68
C ASN A 98 50.98 55.70 53.37
N SER A 99 51.92 54.99 54.02
CA SER A 99 52.09 53.53 53.85
C SER A 99 50.87 52.75 54.35
N VAL A 100 50.25 53.21 55.44
CA VAL A 100 49.02 52.59 56.00
C VAL A 100 47.82 52.80 55.06
N ARG A 101 47.71 53.97 54.43
CA ARG A 101 46.63 54.26 53.47
C ARG A 101 46.74 53.43 52.20
N GLU A 102 47.94 53.20 51.68
CA GLU A 102 48.14 52.32 50.51
C GLU A 102 47.83 50.86 50.85
N LEU A 103 48.19 50.38 52.05
CA LEU A 103 47.79 49.04 52.49
C LEU A 103 46.27 48.89 52.62
N ASP A 104 45.55 49.89 53.14
CA ASP A 104 44.08 49.86 53.16
C ASP A 104 43.47 49.90 51.75
N ARG A 105 44.07 50.66 50.83
CA ARG A 105 43.67 50.71 49.41
C ARG A 105 43.80 49.34 48.76
N ILE A 106 44.95 48.68 48.92
CA ILE A 106 45.22 47.34 48.38
C ILE A 106 44.28 46.31 49.00
N LEU A 107 44.04 46.37 50.31
CA LEU A 107 43.14 45.45 50.99
C LEU A 107 41.70 45.55 50.44
N ARG A 108 41.19 46.76 50.22
CA ARG A 108 39.87 46.99 49.60
C ARG A 108 39.81 46.47 48.17
N GLU A 109 40.88 46.64 47.40
CA GLU A 109 40.96 46.15 46.02
C GLU A 109 40.98 44.62 45.95
N ILE A 110 41.68 43.96 46.88
CA ILE A 110 41.69 42.50 47.01
C ILE A 110 40.29 42.00 47.39
N GLN A 111 39.66 42.61 48.40
CA GLN A 111 38.31 42.23 48.83
C GLN A 111 37.29 42.37 47.69
N ALA A 112 37.35 43.47 46.93
CA ALA A 112 36.50 43.67 45.76
C ALA A 112 36.78 42.64 44.66
N SER A 113 38.05 42.30 44.42
CA SER A 113 38.43 41.33 43.39
C SER A 113 38.00 39.90 43.75
N VAL A 114 38.13 39.51 45.02
CA VAL A 114 37.62 38.22 45.52
C VAL A 114 36.10 38.16 45.42
N GLY A 115 35.40 39.26 45.74
CA GLY A 115 33.95 39.36 45.57
C GLY A 115 33.52 39.12 44.11
N ARG A 116 34.15 39.82 43.15
CA ARG A 116 33.89 39.64 41.72
C ARG A 116 34.24 38.23 41.24
N ALA A 117 35.33 37.64 41.72
CA ALA A 117 35.72 36.29 41.35
C ALA A 117 34.69 35.25 41.82
N LYS A 118 34.14 35.42 43.04
CA LYS A 118 33.08 34.55 43.56
C LYS A 118 31.79 34.70 42.76
N GLU A 119 31.36 35.93 42.48
CA GLU A 119 30.18 36.19 41.65
C GLU A 119 30.32 35.55 40.26
N GLN A 120 31.48 35.70 39.62
CA GLN A 120 31.74 35.09 38.32
C GLN A 120 31.75 33.56 38.38
N ALA A 121 32.23 32.97 39.48
CA ALA A 121 32.17 31.52 39.69
C ALA A 121 30.70 31.04 39.81
N ASP A 122 29.87 31.74 40.57
CA ASP A 122 28.44 31.42 40.73
C ASP A 122 27.67 31.54 39.40
N ILE A 123 27.97 32.57 38.60
CA ILE A 123 27.44 32.72 37.23
C ILE A 123 27.90 31.57 36.34
N SER A 124 29.17 31.18 36.43
CA SER A 124 29.73 30.09 35.61
C SER A 124 29.09 28.74 35.93
N VAL A 125 28.82 28.45 37.22
CA VAL A 125 28.06 27.26 37.64
C VAL A 125 26.65 27.30 37.06
N SER A 126 25.97 28.45 37.13
CA SER A 126 24.62 28.61 36.57
C SER A 126 24.59 28.41 35.05
N HIS A 127 25.60 28.90 34.34
CA HIS A 127 25.78 28.67 32.90
C HIS A 127 26.03 27.19 32.60
N ALA A 128 26.85 26.50 33.40
CA ALA A 128 27.10 25.06 33.23
C ALA A 128 25.82 24.23 33.42
N ILE A 129 25.00 24.56 34.43
CA ILE A 129 23.70 23.91 34.65
C ILE A 129 22.77 24.15 33.45
N SER A 130 22.70 25.40 32.97
CA SER A 130 21.86 25.76 31.82
C SER A 130 22.32 25.07 30.52
N ALA A 131 23.64 24.94 30.32
CA ALA A 131 24.22 24.22 29.20
C ALA A 131 23.92 22.71 29.27
N HIS A 132 24.02 22.10 30.46
CA HIS A 132 23.65 20.70 30.66
C HIS A 132 22.17 20.45 30.36
N ALA A 133 21.27 21.27 30.90
CA ALA A 133 19.84 21.17 30.62
C ALA A 133 19.53 21.35 29.12
N SER A 134 20.24 22.25 28.45
CA SER A 134 20.10 22.44 26.99
C SER A 134 20.59 21.22 26.20
N ALA A 135 21.65 20.56 26.65
CA ALA A 135 22.15 19.33 26.03
C ALA A 135 21.15 18.17 26.19
N GLU A 136 20.58 17.98 27.38
CA GLU A 136 19.53 16.98 27.63
C GLU A 136 18.28 17.26 26.79
N ALA A 137 17.88 18.53 26.66
CA ALA A 137 16.76 18.89 25.80
C ALA A 137 17.03 18.57 24.32
N ALA A 138 18.25 18.78 23.85
CA ALA A 138 18.66 18.44 22.49
C ALA A 138 18.66 16.91 22.25
N GLU A 139 19.17 16.13 23.20
CA GLU A 139 19.16 14.65 23.12
C GLU A 139 17.72 14.11 23.09
N ASN A 140 16.84 14.62 23.97
CA ASN A 140 15.43 14.26 23.95
C ASN A 140 14.74 14.63 22.64
N SER A 141 15.11 15.78 22.04
CA SER A 141 14.59 16.19 20.74
C SER A 141 15.09 15.29 19.60
N GLU A 142 16.33 14.82 19.65
CA GLU A 142 16.87 13.86 18.69
C GLU A 142 16.13 12.52 18.77
N ASP A 143 15.90 12.01 19.98
CA ASP A 143 15.14 10.77 20.19
C ASP A 143 13.69 10.89 19.72
N ALA A 144 13.04 12.02 19.99
CA ALA A 144 11.70 12.30 19.48
C ALA A 144 11.67 12.32 17.95
N ALA A 145 12.65 12.95 17.31
CA ALA A 145 12.78 12.98 15.86
C ALA A 145 13.00 11.58 15.27
N ARG A 146 13.85 10.76 15.89
CA ARG A 146 14.08 9.36 15.49
C ARG A 146 12.81 8.53 15.56
N ARG A 147 12.05 8.61 16.66
CA ARG A 147 10.76 7.91 16.80
C ARG A 147 9.76 8.37 15.73
N SER A 148 9.68 9.68 15.49
CA SER A 148 8.81 10.23 14.46
C SER A 148 9.20 9.74 13.05
N ALA A 149 10.49 9.61 12.76
CA ALA A 149 10.97 9.07 11.49
C ALA A 149 10.57 7.60 11.32
N THR A 150 10.75 6.76 12.35
CA THR A 150 10.31 5.36 12.34
C THR A 150 8.80 5.24 12.12
N SER A 151 7.99 6.00 12.84
CA SER A 151 6.53 5.97 12.66
C SER A 151 6.10 6.43 11.26
N ALA A 152 6.82 7.38 10.65
CA ALA A 152 6.56 7.81 9.28
C ALA A 152 6.90 6.70 8.27
N GLU A 153 7.99 5.97 8.47
CA GLU A 153 8.37 4.82 7.63
C GLU A 153 7.37 3.65 7.73
N GLU A 154 6.91 3.34 8.94
CA GLU A 154 5.85 2.34 9.17
C GLU A 154 4.53 2.75 8.49
N SER A 155 4.18 4.04 8.58
CA SER A 155 2.98 4.59 7.93
C SER A 155 3.09 4.51 6.40
N ALA A 156 4.26 4.82 5.85
CA ALA A 156 4.52 4.72 4.41
C ALA A 156 4.42 3.27 3.92
N THR A 157 4.97 2.32 4.68
CA THR A 157 4.87 0.88 4.37
C THR A 157 3.42 0.41 4.39
N SER A 158 2.67 0.80 5.43
CA SER A 158 1.24 0.45 5.56
C SER A 158 0.40 1.03 4.41
N ALA A 159 0.68 2.27 3.99
CA ALA A 159 0.03 2.90 2.86
C ALA A 159 0.36 2.18 1.54
N ALA A 160 1.60 1.76 1.34
CA ALA A 160 2.00 0.97 0.16
C ALA A 160 1.27 -0.38 0.10
N SER A 161 1.19 -1.10 1.23
CA SER A 161 0.41 -2.35 1.30
C SER A 161 -1.06 -2.13 0.98
N SER A 162 -1.68 -1.09 1.55
CA SER A 162 -3.08 -0.75 1.26
C SER A 162 -3.31 -0.39 -0.21
N ALA A 163 -2.33 0.22 -0.88
CA ALA A 163 -2.42 0.49 -2.31
C ALA A 163 -2.42 -0.81 -3.13
N THR A 164 -1.53 -1.75 -2.82
CA THR A 164 -1.50 -3.08 -3.46
C THR A 164 -2.80 -3.85 -3.25
N ASP A 165 -3.34 -3.87 -2.03
CA ASP A 165 -4.61 -4.55 -1.73
C ASP A 165 -5.78 -3.93 -2.52
N ALA A 166 -5.77 -2.61 -2.69
CA ALA A 166 -6.77 -1.90 -3.49
C ALA A 166 -6.65 -2.22 -4.99
N GLU A 167 -5.42 -2.33 -5.52
CA GLU A 167 -5.17 -2.77 -6.90
C GLU A 167 -5.69 -4.20 -7.13
N SER A 168 -5.34 -5.14 -6.24
CA SER A 168 -5.85 -6.52 -6.33
C SER A 168 -7.38 -6.59 -6.26
N SER A 169 -7.99 -5.82 -5.34
CA SER A 169 -9.45 -5.73 -5.25
C SER A 169 -10.10 -5.18 -6.53
N ALA A 170 -9.45 -4.23 -7.20
CA ALA A 170 -9.93 -3.69 -8.47
C ALA A 170 -9.86 -4.73 -9.60
N GLU A 171 -8.79 -5.52 -9.66
CA GLU A 171 -8.64 -6.63 -10.63
C GLU A 171 -9.70 -7.72 -10.41
N GLU A 172 -9.95 -8.10 -9.16
CA GLU A 172 -11.01 -9.04 -8.79
C GLU A 172 -12.39 -8.53 -9.21
N ALA A 173 -12.69 -7.25 -8.96
CA ALA A 173 -13.94 -6.62 -9.37
C ALA A 173 -14.10 -6.61 -10.90
N GLN A 174 -13.02 -6.36 -11.65
CA GLN A 174 -13.05 -6.42 -13.11
C GLN A 174 -13.28 -7.84 -13.62
N THR A 175 -12.68 -8.84 -12.99
CA THR A 175 -12.91 -10.26 -13.31
C THR A 175 -14.36 -10.65 -13.03
N ALA A 176 -14.90 -10.28 -11.87
CA ALA A 176 -16.30 -10.53 -11.52
C ALA A 176 -17.27 -9.87 -12.50
N LYS A 177 -16.96 -8.64 -12.96
CA LYS A 177 -17.74 -7.96 -14.00
C LYS A 177 -17.75 -8.74 -15.31
N SER A 178 -16.61 -9.25 -15.77
CA SER A 178 -16.52 -10.05 -17.00
C SER A 178 -17.34 -11.34 -16.88
N GLN A 179 -17.19 -12.08 -15.77
CA GLN A 179 -17.98 -13.29 -15.50
C GLN A 179 -19.48 -13.01 -15.46
N ALA A 180 -19.90 -11.90 -14.84
CA ALA A 180 -21.29 -11.50 -14.83
C ALA A 180 -21.83 -11.20 -16.23
N SER A 181 -21.01 -10.64 -17.12
CA SER A 181 -21.38 -10.43 -18.53
C SER A 181 -21.54 -11.77 -19.27
N GLU A 182 -20.61 -12.70 -19.07
CA GLU A 182 -20.69 -14.05 -19.66
C GLU A 182 -21.96 -14.78 -19.22
N PHE A 183 -22.28 -14.76 -17.91
CA PHE A 183 -23.53 -15.36 -17.42
C PHE A 183 -24.78 -14.69 -17.98
N ALA A 184 -24.75 -13.38 -18.25
CA ALA A 184 -25.87 -12.70 -18.89
C ALA A 184 -26.06 -13.15 -20.35
N ASP A 185 -24.96 -13.32 -21.09
CA ASP A 185 -24.98 -13.82 -22.47
C ASP A 185 -25.46 -15.28 -22.53
N ASP A 186 -24.97 -16.15 -21.65
CA ASP A 186 -25.42 -17.53 -21.51
C ASP A 186 -26.92 -17.61 -21.19
N ALA A 187 -27.39 -16.78 -20.26
CA ALA A 187 -28.81 -16.71 -19.91
C ALA A 187 -29.67 -16.28 -21.12
N SER A 188 -29.19 -15.31 -21.91
CA SER A 188 -29.84 -14.89 -23.16
C SER A 188 -29.87 -16.02 -24.19
N GLY A 189 -28.78 -16.78 -24.33
CA GLY A 189 -28.70 -17.96 -25.20
C GLY A 189 -29.70 -19.04 -24.79
N HIS A 190 -29.76 -19.39 -23.51
CA HIS A 190 -30.74 -20.35 -22.98
C HIS A 190 -32.19 -19.89 -23.21
N ALA A 191 -32.48 -18.59 -23.05
CA ALA A 191 -33.80 -18.05 -23.32
C ALA A 191 -34.19 -18.19 -24.81
N ALA A 192 -33.25 -17.96 -25.73
CA ALA A 192 -33.47 -18.16 -27.16
C ALA A 192 -33.74 -19.64 -27.49
N THR A 193 -32.90 -20.56 -27.00
CA THR A 193 -33.10 -22.01 -27.19
C THR A 193 -34.44 -22.49 -26.60
N ALA A 194 -34.86 -21.95 -25.46
CA ALA A 194 -36.18 -22.24 -24.89
C ALA A 194 -37.33 -21.76 -25.80
N GLY A 195 -37.16 -20.61 -26.47
CA GLY A 195 -38.07 -20.11 -27.49
C GLY A 195 -38.17 -21.06 -28.69
N GLU A 196 -37.04 -21.52 -29.21
CA GLU A 196 -37.00 -22.50 -30.31
C GLU A 196 -37.70 -23.82 -29.94
N HIS A 197 -37.46 -24.33 -28.71
CA HIS A 197 -38.15 -25.52 -28.22
C HIS A 197 -39.66 -25.32 -28.09
N LYS A 198 -40.10 -24.14 -27.65
CA LYS A 198 -41.53 -23.79 -27.59
C LYS A 198 -42.15 -23.82 -29.00
N ASP A 199 -41.47 -23.24 -29.99
CA ASP A 199 -41.97 -23.21 -31.37
C ASP A 199 -41.97 -24.61 -32.01
N ALA A 200 -40.93 -25.41 -31.78
CA ALA A 200 -40.86 -26.80 -32.23
C ALA A 200 -41.97 -27.66 -31.60
N ALA A 201 -42.27 -27.47 -30.32
CA ALA A 201 -43.38 -28.13 -29.64
C ALA A 201 -44.74 -27.71 -30.22
N ALA A 202 -44.93 -26.42 -30.51
CA ALA A 202 -46.14 -25.92 -31.15
C ALA A 202 -46.32 -26.48 -32.57
N GLN A 203 -45.24 -26.63 -33.34
CA GLN A 203 -45.30 -27.26 -34.66
C GLN A 203 -45.64 -28.74 -34.57
N SER A 204 -44.99 -29.47 -33.66
CA SER A 204 -45.29 -30.89 -33.42
C SER A 204 -46.76 -31.12 -33.05
N ALA A 205 -47.36 -30.21 -32.29
CA ALA A 205 -48.79 -30.26 -31.96
C ALA A 205 -49.69 -30.11 -33.20
N LYS A 206 -49.34 -29.21 -34.14
CA LYS A 206 -50.07 -29.04 -35.41
C LYS A 206 -49.93 -30.25 -36.33
N ASP A 207 -48.73 -30.82 -36.40
CA ASP A 207 -48.47 -32.01 -37.20
C ASP A 207 -49.27 -33.20 -36.67
N ALA A 208 -49.36 -33.35 -35.34
CA ALA A 208 -50.19 -34.36 -34.70
C ALA A 208 -51.70 -34.18 -35.00
N ASP A 209 -52.21 -32.95 -34.97
CA ASP A 209 -53.62 -32.66 -35.30
C ASP A 209 -53.93 -32.94 -36.79
N SER A 210 -52.98 -32.63 -37.67
CA SER A 210 -53.07 -32.96 -39.10
C SER A 210 -53.12 -34.47 -39.33
N ALA A 211 -52.22 -35.22 -38.69
CA ALA A 211 -52.20 -36.68 -38.76
C ALA A 211 -53.51 -37.31 -38.20
N LEU A 212 -54.09 -36.72 -37.16
CA LEU A 212 -55.38 -37.14 -36.62
C LEU A 212 -56.52 -36.90 -37.62
N THR A 213 -56.49 -35.78 -38.34
CA THR A 213 -57.44 -35.45 -39.40
C THR A 213 -57.34 -36.44 -40.57
N ASP A 214 -56.13 -36.72 -41.04
CA ASP A 214 -55.89 -37.73 -42.08
C ASP A 214 -56.38 -39.12 -41.67
N THR A 215 -56.14 -39.50 -40.41
CA THR A 215 -56.64 -40.76 -39.84
C THR A 215 -58.16 -40.83 -39.87
N ARG A 216 -58.87 -39.71 -39.59
CA ARG A 216 -60.33 -39.65 -39.68
C ARG A 216 -60.82 -39.80 -41.12
N VAL A 217 -60.18 -39.13 -42.08
CA VAL A 217 -60.51 -39.24 -43.51
C VAL A 217 -60.33 -40.68 -43.99
N LEU A 218 -59.19 -41.29 -43.66
CA LEU A 218 -58.91 -42.69 -43.99
C LEU A 218 -59.97 -43.62 -43.39
N LYS A 219 -60.37 -43.42 -42.14
CA LYS A 219 -61.44 -44.19 -41.51
C LYS A 219 -62.76 -44.07 -42.28
N THR A 220 -63.19 -42.86 -42.64
CA THR A 220 -64.40 -42.65 -43.45
C THR A 220 -64.31 -43.34 -44.81
N GLN A 221 -63.14 -43.30 -45.44
CA GLN A 221 -62.93 -43.97 -46.73
C GLN A 221 -62.95 -45.49 -46.61
N VAL A 222 -62.36 -46.04 -45.55
CA VAL A 222 -62.44 -47.48 -45.22
C VAL A 222 -63.89 -47.89 -44.98
N ASP A 223 -64.66 -47.13 -44.19
CA ASP A 223 -66.08 -47.40 -43.92
C ASP A 223 -66.90 -47.38 -45.22
N THR A 224 -66.62 -46.42 -46.11
CA THR A 224 -67.25 -46.33 -47.44
C THR A 224 -66.94 -47.56 -48.30
N ASN A 225 -65.67 -47.97 -48.36
CA ASN A 225 -65.24 -49.15 -49.11
C ASN A 225 -65.85 -50.45 -48.55
N ILE A 226 -65.95 -50.58 -47.23
CA ILE A 226 -66.62 -51.71 -46.57
C ILE A 226 -68.10 -51.77 -47.01
N ASN A 227 -68.79 -50.63 -47.03
CA ASN A 227 -70.19 -50.58 -47.45
C ASN A 227 -70.37 -50.89 -48.93
N ALA A 228 -69.50 -50.37 -49.81
CA ALA A 228 -69.48 -50.72 -51.22
C ALA A 228 -69.26 -52.23 -51.43
N ALA A 229 -68.29 -52.82 -50.71
CA ALA A 229 -68.02 -54.26 -50.77
C ALA A 229 -69.21 -55.11 -50.30
N LYS A 230 -69.95 -54.67 -49.27
CA LYS A 230 -71.22 -55.31 -48.86
C LYS A 230 -72.27 -55.21 -49.97
N GLY A 231 -72.43 -54.03 -50.58
CA GLY A 231 -73.35 -53.84 -51.70
C GLY A 231 -73.04 -54.74 -52.92
N TYR A 232 -71.76 -54.85 -53.30
CA TYR A 232 -71.34 -55.78 -54.36
C TYR A 232 -71.62 -57.24 -54.00
N ARG A 233 -71.39 -57.64 -52.75
CA ARG A 233 -71.72 -58.98 -52.26
C ARG A 233 -73.22 -59.26 -52.34
N ASP A 234 -74.06 -58.32 -51.93
CA ASP A 234 -75.52 -58.46 -51.98
C ASP A 234 -76.06 -58.47 -53.42
N ALA A 235 -75.46 -57.69 -54.33
CA ALA A 235 -75.77 -57.72 -55.75
C ALA A 235 -75.37 -59.06 -56.39
N ALA A 236 -74.16 -59.56 -56.08
CA ALA A 236 -73.70 -60.87 -56.53
C ALA A 236 -74.62 -62.00 -56.03
N LYS A 237 -75.05 -61.93 -54.76
CA LYS A 237 -76.02 -62.88 -54.19
C LYS A 237 -77.37 -62.81 -54.90
N ARG A 238 -77.93 -61.62 -55.09
CA ARG A 238 -79.18 -61.43 -55.86
C ARG A 238 -79.08 -61.95 -57.29
N SER A 239 -77.95 -61.73 -57.96
CA SER A 239 -77.68 -62.26 -59.30
C SER A 239 -77.62 -63.80 -59.28
N SER A 240 -76.96 -64.39 -58.28
CA SER A 240 -76.91 -65.84 -58.08
C SER A 240 -78.31 -66.42 -57.82
N ASP A 241 -79.11 -65.81 -56.95
CA ASP A 241 -80.48 -66.23 -56.64
C ASP A 241 -81.40 -66.08 -57.86
N GLY A 242 -81.24 -65.01 -58.64
CA GLY A 242 -81.94 -64.78 -59.90
C GLY A 242 -81.57 -65.82 -60.97
N ALA A 243 -80.30 -66.18 -61.08
CA ALA A 243 -79.84 -67.27 -61.94
C ALA A 243 -80.40 -68.63 -61.49
N ALA A 244 -80.44 -68.91 -60.18
CA ALA A 244 -81.06 -70.10 -59.62
C ALA A 244 -82.58 -70.15 -59.89
N SER A 245 -83.26 -69.02 -59.80
CA SER A 245 -84.69 -68.90 -60.12
C SER A 245 -84.96 -69.10 -61.61
N SER A 246 -84.13 -68.51 -62.47
CA SER A 246 -84.19 -68.69 -63.93
C SER A 246 -83.93 -70.15 -64.31
N LEU A 247 -82.97 -70.81 -63.67
CA LEU A 247 -82.73 -72.25 -63.82
C LEU A 247 -83.94 -73.07 -63.38
N THR A 248 -84.61 -72.68 -62.29
CA THR A 248 -85.83 -73.36 -61.81
C THR A 248 -87.00 -73.18 -62.79
N LEU A 249 -87.19 -71.97 -63.34
CA LEU A 249 -88.17 -71.68 -64.38
C LEU A 249 -87.87 -72.43 -65.67
N ALA A 250 -86.61 -72.44 -66.12
CA ALA A 250 -86.19 -73.20 -67.29
C ALA A 250 -86.45 -74.70 -67.09
N LYS A 251 -86.15 -75.27 -65.92
CA LYS A 251 -86.52 -76.66 -65.58
C LYS A 251 -88.03 -76.90 -65.63
N ARG A 252 -88.84 -75.93 -65.18
CA ARG A 252 -90.30 -76.03 -65.19
C ARG A 252 -90.90 -75.88 -66.59
N GLU A 253 -90.35 -75.02 -67.44
CA GLU A 253 -90.74 -74.88 -68.85
C GLU A 253 -90.29 -76.10 -69.68
N VAL A 254 -89.13 -76.69 -69.38
CA VAL A 254 -88.74 -78.00 -69.92
C VAL A 254 -89.75 -79.08 -69.51
N GLU A 255 -90.22 -79.10 -68.26
CA GLU A 255 -91.25 -80.05 -67.82
C GLU A 255 -92.64 -79.75 -68.42
N LYS A 256 -93.03 -78.49 -68.61
CA LYS A 256 -94.25 -78.14 -69.35
C LYS A 256 -94.16 -78.51 -70.83
N ALA A 257 -93.01 -78.30 -71.46
CA ALA A 257 -92.76 -78.72 -72.83
C ALA A 257 -92.88 -80.26 -72.96
N LYS A 258 -92.45 -81.02 -71.94
CA LYS A 258 -92.70 -82.46 -71.85
C LYS A 258 -94.17 -82.83 -71.65
N GLN A 259 -94.98 -81.99 -71.00
CA GLN A 259 -96.42 -82.26 -70.79
C GLN A 259 -97.32 -81.86 -71.96
N VAL A 260 -96.94 -80.85 -72.76
CA VAL A 260 -97.71 -80.41 -73.93
C VAL A 260 -97.38 -81.26 -75.18
N ALA A 261 -96.18 -81.81 -75.27
CA ALA A 261 -95.79 -82.74 -76.32
C ALA A 261 -96.15 -84.20 -75.93
N GLY A 262 -97.43 -84.52 -75.95
CA GLY A 262 -97.84 -85.91 -76.16
C GLY A 262 -97.46 -86.32 -77.58
N GLY A 263 -96.37 -87.08 -77.75
CA GLY A 263 -96.00 -87.64 -79.04
C GLY A 263 -94.51 -87.93 -79.18
N ASP A 264 -94.20 -89.17 -79.52
CA ASP A 264 -92.90 -89.65 -80.00
C ASP A 264 -92.25 -88.68 -80.99
N PHE A 265 -91.02 -88.26 -80.69
CA PHE A 265 -90.02 -87.94 -81.70
C PHE A 265 -88.72 -88.65 -81.36
N VAL A 266 -88.36 -89.57 -82.26
CA VAL A 266 -87.08 -90.26 -82.35
C VAL A 266 -86.07 -89.32 -83.03
N THR A 267 -84.79 -89.62 -82.79
CA THR A 267 -83.56 -89.20 -83.49
C THR A 267 -82.94 -87.88 -83.01
N LYS A 268 -81.77 -87.90 -82.34
CA LYS A 268 -80.41 -88.30 -82.80
C LYS A 268 -79.80 -87.19 -83.67
N GLU A 269 -78.98 -86.33 -83.05
CA GLU A 269 -77.87 -85.68 -83.75
C GLU A 269 -76.75 -85.37 -82.76
N GLU A 270 -75.81 -86.32 -82.77
CA GLU A 270 -74.46 -86.16 -82.29
C GLU A 270 -73.76 -85.22 -83.28
N ILE A 271 -73.69 -83.91 -82.99
CA ILE A 271 -72.86 -82.99 -83.78
C ILE A 271 -71.40 -83.21 -83.38
N ARG A 272 -70.79 -84.20 -84.03
CA ARG A 272 -69.34 -84.34 -84.18
C ARG A 272 -68.95 -83.65 -85.48
N GLY A 273 -68.51 -82.41 -85.37
CA GLY A 273 -67.87 -81.65 -86.44
C GLY A 273 -67.48 -80.27 -85.95
N TYR A 274 -66.21 -79.88 -86.10
CA TYR A 274 -65.68 -78.59 -85.66
C TYR A 274 -65.91 -77.55 -86.76
N ARG A 275 -66.37 -76.35 -86.38
CA ARG A 275 -66.47 -75.22 -87.30
C ARG A 275 -65.12 -74.52 -87.41
N HIS A 276 -64.59 -74.42 -88.62
CA HIS A 276 -63.40 -73.64 -88.91
C HIS A 276 -63.78 -72.31 -89.56
N THR A 277 -63.12 -71.23 -89.14
CA THR A 277 -63.40 -69.88 -89.65
C THR A 277 -62.15 -69.35 -90.35
N VAL A 278 -62.31 -68.94 -91.61
CA VAL A 278 -61.23 -68.34 -92.42
C VAL A 278 -61.63 -66.95 -92.87
N LYS A 279 -60.65 -66.10 -93.17
CA LYS A 279 -60.93 -64.71 -93.56
C LYS A 279 -61.25 -64.61 -95.04
N THR A 280 -60.56 -65.36 -95.91
CA THR A 280 -60.67 -65.23 -97.37
C THR A 280 -60.92 -66.59 -98.06
N GLU A 281 -61.50 -66.61 -99.27
CA GLU A 281 -61.77 -67.87 -100.00
C GLU A 281 -60.48 -68.64 -100.37
N ALA A 282 -59.35 -67.94 -100.51
CA ALA A 282 -58.06 -68.56 -100.82
C ALA A 282 -57.54 -69.45 -99.67
N GLU A 283 -58.00 -69.21 -98.44
CA GLU A 283 -57.62 -69.96 -97.24
C GLU A 283 -58.45 -71.25 -97.06
N VAL A 284 -59.55 -71.41 -97.80
CA VAL A 284 -60.44 -72.59 -97.70
C VAL A 284 -59.68 -73.88 -98.00
N LYS A 285 -58.88 -73.92 -99.07
CA LYS A 285 -58.05 -75.10 -99.44
C LYS A 285 -57.01 -75.46 -98.39
N ALA A 286 -56.51 -74.48 -97.63
CA ALA A 286 -55.53 -74.74 -96.59
C ALA A 286 -56.18 -75.42 -95.37
N VAL A 287 -57.42 -75.02 -95.04
CA VAL A 287 -58.20 -75.62 -93.94
C VAL A 287 -58.80 -76.97 -94.33
N GLU A 288 -59.22 -77.13 -95.57
CA GLU A 288 -59.68 -78.40 -96.15
C GLU A 288 -58.63 -79.51 -96.03
N SER A 289 -57.32 -79.17 -96.02
CA SER A 289 -56.23 -80.14 -95.93
C SER A 289 -56.08 -80.83 -94.56
N TYR A 290 -56.70 -80.31 -93.50
CA TYR A 290 -56.66 -80.89 -92.16
C TYR A 290 -58.02 -80.98 -91.46
N ALA A 291 -59.09 -80.47 -92.09
CA ALA A 291 -60.46 -80.69 -91.64
C ALA A 291 -60.90 -82.13 -91.90
N GLN A 292 -61.79 -82.67 -91.06
CA GLN A 292 -62.33 -84.01 -91.25
C GLN A 292 -63.55 -83.98 -92.16
N VAL A 293 -63.78 -85.05 -92.92
CA VAL A 293 -65.00 -85.21 -93.73
C VAL A 293 -66.22 -85.07 -92.82
N GLY A 294 -67.08 -84.08 -93.11
CA GLY A 294 -68.21 -83.67 -92.27
C GLY A 294 -68.01 -82.39 -91.43
N ASP A 295 -66.85 -81.73 -91.50
CA ASP A 295 -66.61 -80.40 -90.91
C ASP A 295 -67.09 -79.26 -91.83
N PHE A 296 -67.28 -78.06 -91.25
CA PHE A 296 -67.74 -76.86 -91.97
C PHE A 296 -66.69 -75.74 -91.94
N ILE A 297 -66.41 -75.15 -93.11
CA ILE A 297 -65.51 -74.00 -93.25
C ILE A 297 -66.34 -72.76 -93.62
N GLU A 298 -66.33 -71.74 -92.75
CA GLU A 298 -67.01 -70.47 -92.95
C GLU A 298 -66.01 -69.39 -93.37
N VAL A 299 -66.26 -68.76 -94.52
CA VAL A 299 -65.44 -67.65 -95.03
C VAL A 299 -66.07 -66.33 -94.63
N LEU A 300 -65.41 -65.58 -93.73
CA LEU A 300 -65.97 -64.35 -93.16
C LEU A 300 -66.15 -63.23 -94.19
N GLU A 301 -65.29 -63.15 -95.21
CA GLU A 301 -65.36 -62.09 -96.23
C GLU A 301 -66.55 -62.26 -97.19
N THR A 302 -66.91 -63.50 -97.53
CA THR A 302 -67.99 -63.79 -98.49
C THR A 302 -69.25 -64.37 -97.85
N ASN A 303 -69.19 -64.71 -96.57
CA ASN A 303 -70.23 -65.37 -95.79
C ASN A 303 -70.72 -66.69 -96.42
N ARG A 304 -69.84 -67.36 -97.19
CA ARG A 304 -70.09 -68.68 -97.78
C ARG A 304 -69.60 -69.78 -96.84
N ILE A 305 -70.35 -70.87 -96.81
CA ILE A 305 -70.02 -72.07 -96.03
C ILE A 305 -69.73 -73.19 -97.02
N TYR A 306 -68.58 -73.83 -96.84
CA TYR A 306 -68.16 -75.01 -97.57
C TYR A 306 -68.27 -76.23 -96.65
N GLU A 307 -68.91 -77.28 -97.15
CA GLU A 307 -68.91 -78.60 -96.51
C GLU A 307 -67.69 -79.37 -97.02
N VAL A 308 -66.91 -79.92 -96.10
CA VAL A 308 -65.74 -80.75 -96.46
C VAL A 308 -66.25 -82.16 -96.78
N TYR A 309 -66.27 -82.49 -98.07
CA TYR A 309 -66.65 -83.81 -98.60
C TYR A 309 -65.47 -84.79 -98.62
#